data_AF-A0A973AWJ6-F1
#
_entry.id   AF-A0A973AWJ6-F1
#
_cell.length_a   1.000
_cell.length_b   1.000
_cell.length_c   1.000
_cell.angle_alpha   90.00
_cell.angle_beta   90.00
_cell.angle_gamma   90.00
#
_symmetry.space_group_name_H-M   'P 1'
#
loop_
_entity.id
_entity.type
_entity.pdbx_description
1 polymer ?
#
loop_
_entity_poly.entity_id
_entity_poly.type
_entity_poly.pdbx_seq_one_letter_code
_entity_poly.pdbx_strand_id
1 'polypeptide(L)'
;MTATPMTTSELSVAVDVTNPGQFYACCGLLELADRMLGGCRSHFDEDGLFTISPTKADTRATLDSVITRLHDAAPEPLVPDNPMTTPLNLPAPFDLRLDWWNDDHSGGSELKTWAGQQKVVRIVAAMHATLLDEAITRDQLLQRSAVLYEPGSRSKTVEPFYFDSRRAAQAHAIDIGFSPDTQGMEMPVHSATELLCLVGLQRFRPRRNQDRSRSYRTWAKPLPTPVAAAVASCGADIPNTREYQFRLLFRTKYLKGFLPAIPIGDDR
;
A
#
# COMPACT_ATOMS: atom_id res chain seq x y z
N MET A 1 -7.91 -42.54 -16.23
CA MET A 1 -7.62 -41.11 -16.45
C MET A 1 -7.57 -40.43 -15.10
N THR A 2 -6.39 -40.40 -14.48
CA THR A 2 -6.14 -39.69 -13.23
C THR A 2 -6.00 -38.21 -13.56
N ALA A 3 -6.93 -37.39 -13.06
CA ALA A 3 -6.82 -35.95 -13.18
C ALA A 3 -5.58 -35.49 -12.39
N THR A 4 -4.58 -34.99 -13.10
CA THR A 4 -3.45 -34.27 -12.50
C THR A 4 -4.03 -33.09 -11.73
N PRO A 5 -3.74 -32.91 -10.43
CA PRO A 5 -4.17 -31.71 -9.72
C PRO A 5 -3.54 -30.51 -10.43
N MET A 6 -4.38 -29.64 -11.02
CA MET A 6 -3.96 -28.32 -11.44
C MET A 6 -3.55 -27.58 -10.17
N THR A 7 -2.25 -27.53 -9.89
CA THR A 7 -1.67 -26.63 -8.90
C THR A 7 -2.01 -25.23 -9.35
N THR A 8 -3.10 -24.68 -8.82
CA THR A 8 -3.42 -23.27 -8.97
C THR A 8 -2.33 -22.53 -8.21
N SER A 9 -1.43 -21.86 -8.93
CA SER A 9 -0.41 -21.02 -8.32
C SER A 9 -1.11 -19.82 -7.69
N GLU A 10 -1.19 -19.79 -6.36
CA GLU A 10 -1.72 -18.69 -5.58
C GLU A 10 -0.59 -18.01 -4.82
N LEU A 11 -0.68 -16.70 -4.67
CA LEU A 11 0.22 -15.94 -3.80
C LEU A 11 -0.58 -15.35 -2.65
N SER A 12 0.02 -15.34 -1.47
CA SER A 12 -0.61 -14.86 -0.25
C SER A 12 0.33 -14.01 0.58
N VAL A 13 -0.24 -13.14 1.42
CA VAL A 13 0.49 -12.25 2.32
C VAL A 13 -0.26 -12.13 3.65
N ALA A 14 0.47 -12.16 4.76
CA ALA A 14 -0.10 -11.89 6.07
C ALA A 14 -0.38 -10.38 6.22
N VAL A 15 -1.58 -10.05 6.69
CA VAL A 15 -2.10 -8.68 6.73
C VAL A 15 -2.87 -8.42 8.02
N ASP A 16 -2.56 -7.32 8.68
CA ASP A 16 -3.43 -6.70 9.66
C ASP A 16 -4.35 -5.70 8.96
N VAL A 17 -5.61 -6.10 8.76
CA VAL A 17 -6.61 -5.26 8.08
C VAL A 17 -7.03 -4.04 8.89
N THR A 18 -6.66 -3.92 10.17
CA THR A 18 -6.82 -2.70 10.97
C THR A 18 -5.71 -1.68 10.70
N ASN A 19 -4.63 -2.09 10.03
CA ASN A 19 -3.64 -1.18 9.48
C ASN A 19 -4.05 -0.79 8.04
N PRO A 20 -4.61 0.42 7.80
CA PRO A 20 -5.02 0.84 6.47
C PRO A 20 -3.86 0.82 5.47
N GLY A 21 -2.62 1.10 5.90
CA GLY A 21 -1.45 0.99 5.04
C GLY A 21 -1.24 -0.43 4.51
N GLN A 22 -1.39 -1.44 5.37
CA GLN A 22 -1.28 -2.84 4.96
C GLN A 22 -2.45 -3.28 4.07
N PHE A 23 -3.68 -2.87 4.40
CA PHE A 23 -4.85 -3.14 3.54
C PHE A 23 -4.66 -2.60 2.11
N TYR A 24 -4.23 -1.34 1.98
CA TYR A 24 -3.98 -0.75 0.67
C TYR A 24 -2.71 -1.29 0.01
N ALA A 25 -1.73 -1.79 0.78
CA ALA A 25 -0.61 -2.53 0.23
C ALA A 25 -1.05 -3.83 -0.43
N CYS A 26 -1.96 -4.59 0.18
CA CYS A 26 -2.59 -5.76 -0.44
C CYS A 26 -3.32 -5.39 -1.73
N CYS A 27 -4.04 -4.27 -1.74
CA CYS A 27 -4.69 -3.74 -2.93
C CYS A 27 -3.68 -3.37 -4.05
N GLY A 28 -2.54 -2.79 -3.68
CA GLY A 28 -1.45 -2.50 -4.61
C GLY A 28 -0.83 -3.75 -5.19
N LEU A 29 -0.60 -4.77 -4.37
CA LEU A 29 -0.11 -6.06 -4.82
C LEU A 29 -1.09 -6.72 -5.81
N LEU A 30 -2.40 -6.62 -5.56
CA LEU A 30 -3.43 -7.09 -6.47
C LEU A 30 -3.38 -6.35 -7.82
N GLU A 31 -3.27 -5.01 -7.82
CA GLU A 31 -3.17 -4.23 -9.07
C GLU A 31 -1.95 -4.65 -9.90
N LEU A 32 -0.80 -4.84 -9.25
CA LEU A 32 0.43 -5.27 -9.92
C LEU A 32 0.31 -6.69 -10.48
N ALA A 33 -0.21 -7.63 -9.68
CA ALA A 33 -0.42 -9.01 -10.10
C ALA A 33 -1.43 -9.12 -11.25
N ASP A 34 -2.55 -8.39 -11.18
CA ASP A 34 -3.59 -8.36 -12.20
C ASP A 34 -3.03 -7.90 -13.55
N ARG A 35 -2.27 -6.81 -13.55
CA ARG A 35 -1.61 -6.25 -14.75
C ARG A 35 -0.56 -7.19 -15.33
N MET A 36 0.26 -7.81 -14.47
CA MET A 36 1.33 -8.72 -14.90
C MET A 36 0.78 -10.05 -15.47
N LEU A 37 -0.32 -10.56 -14.90
CA LEU A 37 -0.87 -11.89 -15.20
C LEU A 37 -2.07 -11.85 -16.15
N GLY A 38 -2.58 -10.66 -16.48
CA GLY A 38 -3.73 -10.49 -17.37
C GLY A 38 -5.07 -10.86 -16.74
N GLY A 39 -5.20 -10.66 -15.43
CA GLY A 39 -6.43 -10.88 -14.67
C GLY A 39 -6.23 -11.76 -13.43
N CYS A 40 -6.57 -11.21 -12.28
CA CYS A 40 -6.52 -11.87 -10.98
C CYS A 40 -7.85 -11.74 -10.22
N ARG A 41 -8.01 -12.60 -9.22
CA ARG A 41 -9.01 -12.48 -8.17
C ARG A 41 -8.32 -12.46 -6.82
N SER A 42 -8.93 -11.83 -5.83
CA SER A 42 -8.42 -11.90 -4.47
C SER A 42 -9.50 -11.94 -3.41
N HIS A 43 -9.11 -12.28 -2.19
CA HIS A 43 -9.95 -12.19 -1.00
C HIS A 43 -9.09 -12.05 0.25
N PHE A 44 -9.73 -11.60 1.33
CA PHE A 44 -9.21 -11.65 2.69
C PHE A 44 -9.86 -12.81 3.43
N ASP A 45 -9.09 -13.60 4.16
CA ASP A 45 -9.65 -14.61 5.06
C ASP A 45 -9.71 -14.11 6.52
N GLU A 46 -10.22 -14.97 7.40
CA GLU A 46 -10.37 -14.65 8.83
C GLU A 46 -9.06 -14.77 9.61
N ASP A 47 -8.07 -15.47 9.06
CA ASP A 47 -6.76 -15.73 9.68
C ASP A 47 -5.77 -14.58 9.44
N GLY A 48 -6.21 -13.50 8.79
CA GLY A 48 -5.38 -12.35 8.47
C GLY A 48 -4.48 -12.60 7.27
N LEU A 49 -4.95 -13.38 6.29
CA LEU A 49 -4.28 -13.59 5.02
C LEU A 49 -5.02 -12.87 3.88
N PHE A 50 -4.25 -12.29 2.97
CA PHE A 50 -4.75 -11.84 1.69
C PHE A 50 -4.21 -12.74 0.59
N THR A 51 -5.10 -13.34 -0.20
CA THR A 51 -4.75 -14.30 -1.24
C THR A 51 -5.15 -13.78 -2.61
N ILE A 52 -4.24 -13.89 -3.57
CA ILE A 52 -4.44 -13.56 -4.97
C ILE A 52 -4.28 -14.84 -5.81
N SER A 53 -5.29 -15.12 -6.63
CA SER A 53 -5.33 -16.26 -7.55
C SER A 53 -5.49 -15.73 -8.99
N PRO A 54 -4.65 -16.15 -9.94
CA PRO A 54 -4.78 -15.72 -11.32
C PRO A 54 -6.02 -16.34 -11.97
N THR A 55 -6.63 -15.65 -12.91
CA THR A 55 -7.82 -16.16 -13.64
C THR A 55 -7.49 -17.34 -14.56
N LYS A 56 -6.23 -17.46 -14.96
CA LYS A 56 -5.66 -18.59 -15.70
C LYS A 56 -4.41 -19.06 -14.96
N ALA A 57 -4.19 -20.38 -14.90
CA ALA A 57 -2.99 -20.92 -14.26
C ALA A 57 -1.73 -20.30 -14.90
N ASP A 58 -0.88 -19.72 -14.06
CA ASP A 58 0.34 -19.05 -14.48
C ASP A 58 1.40 -19.24 -13.39
N THR A 59 2.54 -19.81 -13.75
CA THR A 59 3.63 -20.09 -12.81
C THR A 59 4.30 -18.82 -12.28
N ARG A 60 4.05 -17.66 -12.90
CA ARG A 60 4.49 -16.35 -12.43
C ARG A 60 3.63 -15.81 -11.28
N ALA A 61 2.54 -16.49 -10.92
CA ALA A 61 1.68 -16.10 -9.80
C ALA A 61 2.32 -16.43 -8.44
N THR A 62 3.47 -15.82 -8.16
CA THR A 62 4.21 -15.94 -6.90
C THR A 62 4.56 -14.55 -6.37
N LEU A 63 4.70 -14.44 -5.05
CA LEU A 63 5.09 -13.19 -4.40
C LEU A 63 6.45 -12.69 -4.92
N ASP A 64 7.42 -13.59 -5.00
CA ASP A 64 8.77 -13.33 -5.50
C ASP A 64 8.76 -12.77 -6.92
N SER A 65 7.93 -13.35 -7.81
CA SER A 65 7.85 -12.86 -9.20
C SER A 65 7.29 -11.44 -9.27
N VAL A 66 6.22 -11.14 -8.53
CA VAL A 66 5.63 -9.80 -8.53
C VAL A 66 6.60 -8.77 -7.95
N ILE A 67 7.25 -9.08 -6.83
CA ILE A 67 8.18 -8.14 -6.19
C ILE A 67 9.46 -7.96 -7.01
N THR A 68 10.00 -9.02 -7.61
CA THR A 68 11.14 -8.92 -8.54
C THR A 68 10.79 -8.02 -9.72
N ARG A 69 9.59 -8.18 -10.30
CA ARG A 69 9.14 -7.30 -11.39
C ARG A 69 8.94 -5.86 -10.94
N LEU A 70 8.43 -5.62 -9.73
CA LEU A 70 8.33 -4.27 -9.16
C LEU A 70 9.70 -3.63 -8.93
N HIS A 71 10.68 -4.42 -8.49
CA HIS A 71 12.06 -3.96 -8.36
C HIS A 71 12.66 -3.60 -9.74
N ASP A 72 12.51 -4.46 -10.74
CA ASP A 72 13.05 -4.20 -12.08
C ASP A 72 12.35 -3.02 -12.79
N ALA A 73 11.05 -2.83 -12.53
CA ALA A 73 10.24 -1.73 -13.05
C ALA A 73 10.31 -0.50 -12.13
N ALA A 74 11.50 0.06 -11.97
CA ALA A 74 11.73 1.24 -11.13
C ALA A 74 10.76 2.39 -11.48
N PRO A 75 10.05 2.99 -10.50
CA PRO A 75 9.14 4.11 -10.77
C PRO A 75 9.87 5.35 -11.31
N GLU A 76 9.36 5.90 -12.41
CA GLU A 76 9.97 7.04 -13.11
C GLU A 76 9.13 8.32 -12.96
N PRO A 77 9.73 9.49 -12.69
CA PRO A 77 8.98 10.75 -12.69
C PRO A 77 8.56 11.17 -14.10
N LEU A 78 7.27 11.49 -14.29
CA LEU A 78 6.79 12.00 -15.58
C LEU A 78 7.22 13.46 -15.87
N VAL A 79 7.47 14.27 -14.84
CA VAL A 79 7.97 15.64 -14.95
C VAL A 79 9.20 15.77 -14.05
N PRO A 80 10.42 15.53 -14.59
CA PRO A 80 11.65 15.48 -13.81
C PRO A 80 11.94 16.75 -12.98
N ASP A 81 11.58 17.92 -13.51
CA ASP A 81 11.82 19.21 -12.87
C ASP A 81 10.88 19.49 -11.67
N ASN A 82 9.89 18.62 -11.42
CA ASN A 82 8.98 18.73 -10.27
C ASN A 82 9.02 17.46 -9.39
N PRO A 83 10.11 17.23 -8.62
CA PRO A 83 10.26 16.03 -7.81
C PRO A 83 9.30 15.97 -6.60
N MET A 84 8.56 17.04 -6.35
CA MET A 84 7.69 17.22 -5.18
C MET A 84 6.35 16.52 -5.35
N THR A 85 5.75 16.65 -6.53
CA THR A 85 4.38 16.19 -6.77
C THR A 85 4.17 15.60 -8.16
N THR A 86 5.23 15.45 -8.96
CA THR A 86 5.13 14.82 -10.28
C THR A 86 4.43 13.47 -10.18
N PRO A 87 3.50 13.16 -11.09
CA PRO A 87 3.10 11.77 -11.35
C PRO A 87 4.32 10.87 -11.52
N LEU A 88 4.15 9.61 -11.13
CA LEU A 88 5.12 8.54 -11.38
C LEU A 88 4.56 7.58 -12.42
N ASN A 89 5.45 6.98 -13.21
CA ASN A 89 5.14 5.89 -14.11
C ASN A 89 5.83 4.62 -13.61
N LEU A 90 5.07 3.57 -13.37
CA LEU A 90 5.58 2.21 -13.27
C LEU A 90 5.62 1.64 -14.69
N PRO A 91 6.81 1.37 -15.25
CA PRO A 91 6.93 0.88 -16.62
C PRO A 91 6.41 -0.56 -16.75
N ALA A 92 6.57 -1.15 -17.94
CA ALA A 92 6.27 -2.56 -18.18
C ALA A 92 6.92 -3.46 -17.10
N PRO A 93 6.23 -4.53 -16.64
CA PRO A 93 4.99 -5.09 -17.17
C PRO A 93 3.70 -4.47 -16.59
N PHE A 94 3.81 -3.41 -15.77
CA PHE A 94 2.64 -2.85 -15.10
C PHE A 94 1.96 -1.77 -15.93
N ASP A 95 2.73 -0.90 -16.60
CA ASP A 95 2.20 0.22 -17.39
C ASP A 95 1.18 1.06 -16.60
N LEU A 96 1.57 1.43 -15.37
CA LEU A 96 0.70 2.05 -14.38
C LEU A 96 1.21 3.45 -14.01
N ARG A 97 0.40 4.45 -14.32
CA ARG A 97 0.61 5.82 -13.84
C ARG A 97 0.08 5.96 -12.41
N LEU A 98 0.91 6.49 -11.51
CA LEU A 98 0.56 6.87 -10.14
C LEU A 98 0.46 8.39 -10.05
N ASP A 99 -0.74 8.90 -9.83
CA ASP A 99 -1.02 10.33 -9.78
C ASP A 99 -2.28 10.69 -9.00
N TRP A 100 -2.80 9.75 -8.20
CA TRP A 100 -4.03 9.94 -7.43
C TRP A 100 -4.01 11.16 -6.49
N TRP A 101 -2.84 11.68 -6.14
CA TRP A 101 -2.71 12.89 -5.34
C TRP A 101 -2.84 14.20 -6.13
N ASN A 102 -2.95 14.13 -7.46
CA ASN A 102 -3.06 15.28 -8.36
C ASN A 102 -4.50 15.55 -8.83
N ASP A 103 -5.45 14.69 -8.47
CA ASP A 103 -6.88 14.90 -8.75
C ASP A 103 -7.69 15.01 -7.45
N ASP A 104 -8.85 15.66 -7.50
CA ASP A 104 -9.73 15.82 -6.34
C ASP A 104 -10.69 14.63 -6.14
N HIS A 105 -10.84 13.76 -7.15
CA HIS A 105 -11.71 12.58 -7.12
C HIS A 105 -11.18 11.51 -6.14
N SER A 106 -9.87 11.41 -6.06
CA SER A 106 -9.08 10.49 -5.25
C SER A 106 -8.85 10.98 -3.82
N GLY A 107 -9.46 12.12 -3.45
CA GLY A 107 -9.18 12.82 -2.21
C GLY A 107 -7.95 13.70 -2.26
N GLY A 108 -7.24 13.81 -3.39
CA GLY A 108 -6.17 14.77 -3.68
C GLY A 108 -5.34 15.19 -2.48
N SER A 109 -5.34 16.51 -2.24
CA SER A 109 -4.65 17.15 -1.10
C SER A 109 -5.18 16.73 0.27
N GLU A 110 -6.37 16.14 0.38
CA GLU A 110 -6.96 15.71 1.64
C GLU A 110 -6.45 14.34 2.10
N LEU A 111 -6.29 13.38 1.19
CA LEU A 111 -5.76 12.04 1.48
C LEU A 111 -4.24 12.01 1.51
N LYS A 112 -3.60 12.77 0.60
CA LYS A 112 -2.15 12.91 0.52
C LYS A 112 -1.55 13.30 1.89
N THR A 113 -0.45 12.61 2.24
CA THR A 113 0.20 12.70 3.55
C THR A 113 1.50 13.51 3.56
N TRP A 114 2.11 13.74 2.40
CA TRP A 114 3.35 14.50 2.26
C TRP A 114 3.10 15.98 1.88
N ALA A 115 4.01 16.86 2.28
CA ALA A 115 3.96 18.29 1.94
C ALA A 115 5.33 18.98 2.10
N GLY A 116 5.40 20.29 1.84
CA GLY A 116 6.58 21.09 2.14
C GLY A 116 7.78 20.69 1.28
N GLN A 117 8.88 20.27 1.91
CA GLN A 117 10.15 19.86 1.25
C GLN A 117 10.23 18.34 0.96
N GLN A 118 9.17 17.58 1.21
CA GLN A 118 9.12 16.15 0.88
C GLN A 118 9.00 15.93 -0.63
N LYS A 119 9.99 15.25 -1.21
CA LYS A 119 10.07 14.88 -2.62
C LYS A 119 9.50 13.47 -2.83
N VAL A 120 8.37 13.34 -3.50
CA VAL A 120 7.76 12.02 -3.83
C VAL A 120 8.76 11.10 -4.50
N VAL A 121 9.50 11.60 -5.49
CA VAL A 121 10.50 10.82 -6.24
C VAL A 121 11.57 10.27 -5.31
N ARG A 122 12.05 11.09 -4.35
CA ARG A 122 13.08 10.70 -3.37
C ARG A 122 12.57 9.62 -2.42
N ILE A 123 11.35 9.78 -1.91
CA ILE A 123 10.74 8.83 -0.97
C ILE A 123 10.50 7.48 -1.65
N VAL A 124 9.95 7.49 -2.86
CA VAL A 124 9.73 6.26 -3.64
C VAL A 124 11.04 5.57 -3.97
N ALA A 125 12.05 6.30 -4.46
CA ALA A 125 13.35 5.70 -4.78
C ALA A 125 14.03 5.07 -3.56
N ALA A 126 13.93 5.70 -2.37
CA ALA A 126 14.47 5.15 -1.14
C ALA A 126 13.74 3.86 -0.71
N MET A 127 12.41 3.81 -0.79
CA MET A 127 11.64 2.60 -0.46
C MET A 127 11.88 1.47 -1.47
N HIS A 128 11.93 1.81 -2.75
CA HIS A 128 12.15 0.88 -3.85
C HIS A 128 13.50 0.16 -3.73
N ALA A 129 14.56 0.90 -3.33
CA ALA A 129 15.89 0.34 -3.11
C ALA A 129 15.96 -0.77 -2.04
N THR A 130 14.96 -0.88 -1.15
CA THR A 130 14.92 -1.89 -0.07
C THR A 130 14.10 -3.14 -0.42
N LEU A 131 13.58 -3.25 -1.65
CA LEU A 131 12.67 -4.35 -2.00
C LEU A 131 13.36 -5.71 -2.03
N LEU A 132 14.58 -5.84 -2.56
CA LEU A 132 15.24 -7.14 -2.78
C LEU A 132 16.35 -7.49 -1.79
N ASP A 133 16.45 -6.82 -0.65
CA ASP A 133 17.55 -7.06 0.31
C ASP A 133 17.59 -8.51 0.82
N GLU A 134 16.46 -9.21 0.87
CA GLU A 134 16.34 -10.62 1.29
C GLU A 134 15.12 -11.30 0.64
N ALA A 135 15.14 -12.63 0.56
CA ALA A 135 14.01 -13.43 0.05
C ALA A 135 12.73 -13.14 0.85
N ILE A 136 11.66 -12.77 0.14
CA ILE A 136 10.42 -12.32 0.76
C ILE A 136 9.45 -13.49 0.92
N THR A 137 9.12 -13.81 2.17
CA THR A 137 8.03 -14.73 2.48
C THR A 137 6.70 -14.00 2.66
N ARG A 138 5.59 -14.74 2.60
CA ARG A 138 4.23 -14.21 2.82
C ARG A 138 4.06 -13.49 4.16
N ASP A 139 4.77 -13.94 5.20
CA ASP A 139 4.66 -13.41 6.56
C ASP A 139 5.55 -12.18 6.76
N GLN A 140 6.56 -12.00 5.89
CA GLN A 140 7.56 -10.95 6.03
C GLN A 140 7.28 -9.72 5.17
N LEU A 141 6.59 -9.83 4.03
CA LEU A 141 6.46 -8.72 3.07
C LEU A 141 6.01 -7.40 3.74
N LEU A 142 4.94 -7.43 4.52
CA LEU A 142 4.38 -6.23 5.17
C LEU A 142 4.95 -5.96 6.58
N GLN A 143 5.76 -6.88 7.10
CA GLN A 143 6.30 -6.86 8.46
C GLN A 143 7.78 -6.50 8.52
N ARG A 144 8.51 -6.66 7.41
CA ARG A 144 9.93 -6.28 7.34
C ARG A 144 10.06 -4.77 7.42
N SER A 145 10.94 -4.30 8.30
CA SER A 145 11.29 -2.89 8.41
C SER A 145 12.76 -2.65 8.05
N ALA A 146 13.04 -1.52 7.41
CA ALA A 146 14.39 -1.05 7.11
C ALA A 146 14.53 0.44 7.42
N VAL A 147 15.77 0.91 7.58
CA VAL A 147 16.05 2.35 7.57
C VAL A 147 16.16 2.78 6.12
N LEU A 148 15.39 3.81 5.73
CA LEU A 148 15.44 4.33 4.38
C LEU A 148 16.61 5.30 4.24
N TYR A 149 17.46 5.05 3.26
CA TYR A 149 18.53 5.94 2.87
C TYR A 149 18.27 6.53 1.49
N GLU A 150 18.73 7.75 1.28
CA GLU A 150 18.76 8.35 -0.05
C GLU A 150 19.62 7.49 -0.98
N PRO A 151 19.15 7.15 -2.19
CA PRO A 151 19.96 6.38 -3.14
C PRO A 151 21.35 7.00 -3.35
N GLY A 152 22.39 6.19 -3.14
CA GLY A 152 23.79 6.64 -3.22
C GLY A 152 24.32 7.33 -1.95
N SER A 153 23.52 7.44 -0.88
CA SER A 153 23.95 7.90 0.44
C SER A 153 23.91 6.76 1.47
N ARG A 154 24.86 6.77 2.41
CA ARG A 154 24.89 5.85 3.56
C ARG A 154 24.52 6.52 4.89
N SER A 155 24.19 7.81 4.88
CA SER A 155 23.97 8.59 6.10
C SER A 155 22.76 9.51 6.04
N LYS A 156 22.27 9.85 4.84
CA LYS A 156 21.08 10.69 4.70
C LYS A 156 19.83 9.82 4.70
N THR A 157 19.15 9.79 5.83
CA THR A 157 17.87 9.09 5.95
C THR A 157 16.75 9.80 5.19
N VAL A 158 15.71 9.04 4.87
CA VAL A 158 14.51 9.52 4.17
C VAL A 158 13.26 9.09 4.94
N GLU A 159 12.41 10.06 5.26
CA GLU A 159 11.13 9.76 5.91
C GLU A 159 10.09 9.24 4.88
N PRO A 160 9.26 8.25 5.25
CA PRO A 160 8.28 7.65 4.34
C PRO A 160 7.03 8.53 4.16
N PHE A 161 6.00 7.99 3.51
CA PHE A 161 4.71 8.65 3.35
C PHE A 161 3.79 8.58 4.57
N TYR A 162 4.10 7.78 5.60
CA TYR A 162 3.27 7.60 6.80
C TYR A 162 1.90 6.98 6.50
N PHE A 163 1.82 6.08 5.52
CA PHE A 163 0.63 5.25 5.31
C PHE A 163 0.56 4.09 6.30
N ASP A 164 1.70 3.60 6.79
CA ASP A 164 1.72 2.55 7.80
C ASP A 164 1.28 3.10 9.15
N SER A 165 0.12 2.63 9.65
CA SER A 165 -0.46 3.17 10.87
C SER A 165 0.34 2.87 12.13
N ARG A 166 1.28 1.91 12.09
CA ARG A 166 2.21 1.64 13.20
C ARG A 166 3.05 2.87 13.54
N ARG A 167 3.39 3.70 12.54
CA ARG A 167 4.14 4.95 12.77
C ARG A 167 3.28 6.03 13.41
N ALA A 168 2.03 6.18 12.99
CA ALA A 168 1.14 7.19 13.57
C ALA A 168 0.65 6.79 14.97
N ALA A 169 0.49 5.49 15.24
CA ALA A 169 0.12 4.98 16.56
C ALA A 169 1.15 5.32 17.65
N GLN A 170 2.42 5.50 17.27
CA GLN A 170 3.51 5.90 18.16
C GLN A 170 3.62 7.41 18.39
N ALA A 171 2.77 8.23 17.73
CA ALA A 171 2.78 9.68 17.91
C ALA A 171 1.76 10.08 18.97
N HIS A 172 2.16 10.03 20.24
CA HIS A 172 1.32 10.38 21.37
C HIS A 172 1.37 11.87 21.70
N ALA A 173 0.39 12.36 22.47
CA ALA A 173 0.36 13.75 22.92
C ALA A 173 1.58 14.13 23.77
N ILE A 174 2.26 13.16 24.39
CA ILE A 174 3.50 13.37 25.12
C ILE A 174 4.70 13.65 24.20
N ASP A 175 4.62 13.28 22.92
CA ASP A 175 5.69 13.44 21.92
C ASP A 175 5.58 14.78 21.16
N ILE A 176 4.73 15.70 21.61
CA ILE A 176 4.63 17.04 21.02
C ILE A 176 5.97 17.78 21.20
N GLY A 177 6.56 18.21 20.08
CA GLY A 177 7.89 18.83 20.05
C GLY A 177 9.04 17.84 19.88
N PHE A 178 8.76 16.53 19.88
CA PHE A 178 9.74 15.49 19.61
C PHE A 178 9.84 15.21 18.10
N SER A 179 11.07 15.13 17.60
CA SER A 179 11.38 14.81 16.19
C SER A 179 12.55 13.83 16.17
N PRO A 180 12.33 12.57 15.74
CA PRO A 180 13.40 11.58 15.60
C PRO A 180 14.58 12.11 14.76
N ASP A 181 14.29 12.78 13.63
CA ASP A 181 15.30 13.42 12.78
C ASP A 181 16.16 14.43 13.54
N THR A 182 15.53 15.27 14.38
CA THR A 182 16.25 16.28 15.19
C THR A 182 17.15 15.63 16.23
N GLN A 183 16.79 14.43 16.69
CA GLN A 183 17.55 13.63 17.65
C GLN A 183 18.54 12.67 16.99
N GLY A 184 18.65 12.68 15.65
CA GLY A 184 19.51 11.75 14.90
C GLY A 184 19.11 10.27 15.04
N MET A 185 17.83 10.01 15.33
CA MET A 185 17.32 8.66 15.54
C MET A 185 16.97 8.00 14.21
N GLU A 186 17.45 6.78 14.02
CA GLU A 186 17.04 5.94 12.90
C GLU A 186 15.71 5.26 13.23
N MET A 187 14.67 5.59 12.46
CA MET A 187 13.34 5.02 12.65
C MET A 187 13.07 3.93 11.60
N PRO A 188 12.71 2.71 12.02
CA PRO A 188 12.37 1.65 11.07
C PRO A 188 11.15 2.03 10.21
N VAL A 189 11.19 1.66 8.94
CA VAL A 189 10.12 1.86 7.95
C VAL A 189 9.75 0.53 7.33
N HIS A 190 8.46 0.22 7.27
CA HIS A 190 7.96 -0.93 6.51
C HIS A 190 7.78 -0.53 5.04
N SER A 191 8.89 -0.47 4.30
CA SER A 191 8.96 0.11 2.94
C SER A 191 7.97 -0.52 1.96
N ALA A 192 7.80 -1.84 2.02
CA ALA A 192 6.86 -2.55 1.16
C ALA A 192 5.41 -2.14 1.44
N THR A 193 5.03 -2.00 2.71
CA THR A 193 3.71 -1.48 3.12
C THR A 193 3.48 -0.09 2.55
N GLU A 194 4.44 0.81 2.70
CA GLU A 194 4.33 2.20 2.22
C GLU A 194 4.27 2.29 0.69
N LEU A 195 5.17 1.59 -0.01
CA LEU A 195 5.25 1.61 -1.48
C LEU A 195 4.04 0.94 -2.13
N LEU A 196 3.67 -0.26 -1.68
CA LEU A 196 2.51 -0.95 -2.23
C LEU A 196 1.21 -0.22 -1.87
N CYS A 197 1.12 0.44 -0.71
CA CYS A 197 -0.02 1.30 -0.39
C CYS A 197 -0.14 2.46 -1.38
N LEU A 198 0.98 3.14 -1.72
CA LEU A 198 0.99 4.19 -2.75
C LEU A 198 0.41 3.69 -4.08
N VAL A 199 0.78 2.46 -4.48
CA VAL A 199 0.28 1.79 -5.69
C VAL A 199 -1.19 1.43 -5.57
N GLY A 200 -1.61 0.81 -4.47
CA GLY A 200 -2.99 0.39 -4.24
C GLY A 200 -3.94 1.58 -4.23
N LEU A 201 -3.52 2.68 -3.61
CA LEU A 201 -4.21 3.95 -3.65
C LEU A 201 -4.29 4.57 -5.04
N GLN A 202 -3.79 3.97 -6.13
CA GLN A 202 -4.08 4.39 -7.51
C GLN A 202 -5.38 3.81 -8.08
N ARG A 203 -5.87 2.67 -7.57
CA ARG A 203 -7.22 2.15 -7.91
C ARG A 203 -8.19 2.09 -6.72
N PHE A 204 -7.71 1.68 -5.55
CA PHE A 204 -8.53 1.35 -4.39
C PHE A 204 -8.57 2.56 -3.45
N ARG A 205 -9.45 3.54 -3.72
CA ARG A 205 -9.59 4.72 -2.84
C ARG A 205 -10.49 4.45 -1.65
N PRO A 206 -10.14 4.95 -0.45
CA PRO A 206 -11.10 5.00 0.66
C PRO A 206 -12.31 5.87 0.33
N ARG A 207 -13.50 5.47 0.80
CA ARG A 207 -14.67 6.34 0.82
C ARG A 207 -14.44 7.49 1.79
N ARG A 208 -14.75 8.73 1.38
CA ARG A 208 -14.81 9.88 2.29
C ARG A 208 -16.11 9.85 3.09
N ASN A 209 -16.00 9.99 4.40
CA ASN A 209 -17.16 10.20 5.26
C ASN A 209 -17.28 11.70 5.64
N GLN A 210 -18.47 12.10 6.12
CA GLN A 210 -18.76 13.49 6.48
C GLN A 210 -17.90 14.01 7.65
N ASP A 211 -17.52 13.14 8.58
CA ASP A 211 -16.72 13.44 9.77
C ASP A 211 -15.20 13.50 9.50
N ARG A 212 -14.79 13.63 8.23
CA ARG A 212 -13.40 13.57 7.74
C ARG A 212 -12.68 12.23 7.93
N SER A 213 -13.38 11.21 8.43
CA SER A 213 -12.85 9.84 8.39
C SER A 213 -12.93 9.25 6.99
N ARG A 214 -12.32 8.09 6.85
CA ARG A 214 -12.22 7.31 5.62
C ARG A 214 -12.66 5.89 5.90
N SER A 215 -13.52 5.32 5.05
CA SER A 215 -13.94 3.92 5.15
C SER A 215 -13.35 3.06 4.05
N TYR A 216 -13.14 1.79 4.35
CA TYR A 216 -12.86 0.75 3.36
C TYR A 216 -13.49 -0.57 3.78
N ARG A 217 -13.61 -1.52 2.84
CA ARG A 217 -14.13 -2.87 3.13
C ARG A 217 -13.17 -3.96 2.71
N THR A 218 -13.08 -4.99 3.54
CA THR A 218 -12.53 -6.29 3.15
C THR A 218 -13.64 -7.16 2.54
N TRP A 219 -13.25 -8.22 1.83
CA TRP A 219 -14.17 -9.15 1.18
C TRP A 219 -13.65 -10.58 1.32
N ALA A 220 -14.55 -11.50 1.71
CA ALA A 220 -14.18 -12.91 1.93
C ALA A 220 -14.26 -13.78 0.67
N LYS A 221 -15.07 -13.39 -0.32
CA LYS A 221 -15.23 -14.15 -1.57
C LYS A 221 -14.21 -13.68 -2.61
N PRO A 222 -13.55 -14.56 -3.38
CA PRO A 222 -12.63 -14.14 -4.43
C PRO A 222 -13.28 -13.19 -5.46
N LEU A 223 -12.84 -11.94 -5.52
CA LEU A 223 -13.35 -10.91 -6.43
C LEU A 223 -12.32 -10.56 -7.51
N PRO A 224 -12.74 -10.36 -8.78
CA PRO A 224 -11.90 -9.74 -9.79
C PRO A 224 -11.47 -8.33 -9.40
N THR A 225 -10.28 -7.90 -9.81
CA THR A 225 -9.66 -6.61 -9.47
C THR A 225 -10.59 -5.39 -9.58
N PRO A 226 -11.39 -5.22 -10.67
CA PRO A 226 -12.32 -4.09 -10.74
C PRO A 226 -13.44 -4.13 -9.70
N VAL A 227 -13.93 -5.32 -9.37
CA VAL A 227 -15.00 -5.50 -8.37
C VAL A 227 -14.44 -5.32 -6.96
N ALA A 228 -13.25 -5.85 -6.69
CA ALA A 228 -12.51 -5.63 -5.46
C ALA A 228 -12.31 -4.13 -5.18
N ALA A 229 -12.00 -3.32 -6.21
CA ALA A 229 -11.87 -1.88 -6.07
C ALA A 229 -13.18 -1.17 -5.69
N ALA A 230 -14.30 -1.59 -6.30
CA ALA A 230 -15.62 -1.06 -5.94
C ALA A 230 -16.03 -1.42 -4.51
N VAL A 231 -15.67 -2.62 -4.03
CA VAL A 231 -15.93 -3.06 -2.66
C VAL A 231 -15.02 -2.31 -1.67
N ALA A 232 -13.72 -2.24 -1.95
CA ALA A 232 -12.75 -1.54 -1.11
C ALA A 232 -13.12 -0.06 -0.89
N SER A 233 -13.70 0.59 -1.90
CA SER A 233 -14.18 1.97 -1.84
C SER A 233 -15.60 2.12 -1.27
N CYS A 234 -16.17 1.04 -0.72
CA CYS A 234 -17.54 0.97 -0.21
C CYS A 234 -18.62 1.43 -1.23
N GLY A 235 -18.33 1.30 -2.52
CA GLY A 235 -19.24 1.64 -3.63
C GLY A 235 -20.08 0.46 -4.11
N ALA A 236 -19.68 -0.76 -3.79
CA ALA A 236 -20.47 -1.97 -4.01
C ALA A 236 -20.86 -2.61 -2.67
N ASP A 237 -22.13 -2.99 -2.55
CA ASP A 237 -22.64 -3.75 -1.42
C ASP A 237 -22.77 -5.22 -1.82
N ILE A 238 -21.94 -6.06 -1.23
CA ILE A 238 -21.94 -7.50 -1.47
C ILE A 238 -21.91 -8.24 -0.13
N PRO A 239 -22.46 -9.46 -0.03
CA PRO A 239 -22.39 -10.24 1.20
C PRO A 239 -20.95 -10.55 1.62
N ASN A 240 -20.75 -10.77 2.93
CA ASN A 240 -19.49 -11.19 3.54
C ASN A 240 -18.34 -10.17 3.36
N THR A 241 -18.66 -8.89 3.54
CA THR A 241 -17.67 -7.80 3.65
C THR A 241 -17.65 -7.26 5.06
N ARG A 242 -16.49 -6.85 5.56
CA ARG A 242 -16.35 -6.12 6.83
C ARG A 242 -15.89 -4.70 6.53
N GLU A 243 -16.56 -3.71 7.10
CA GLU A 243 -16.18 -2.30 6.94
C GLU A 243 -15.24 -1.87 8.06
N TYR A 244 -14.26 -1.04 7.71
CA TYR A 244 -13.29 -0.45 8.61
C TYR A 244 -13.25 1.05 8.37
N GLN A 245 -13.00 1.83 9.42
CA GLN A 245 -12.93 3.29 9.36
C GLN A 245 -11.64 3.77 10.02
N PHE A 246 -10.92 4.67 9.35
CA PHE A 246 -9.71 5.30 9.88
C PHE A 246 -9.76 6.81 9.70
N ARG A 247 -8.84 7.49 10.38
CA ARG A 247 -8.64 8.95 10.30
C ARG A 247 -7.20 9.26 9.95
N LEU A 248 -6.95 10.48 9.52
CA LEU A 248 -5.61 10.98 9.33
C LEU A 248 -5.15 11.71 10.59
N LEU A 249 -3.99 11.33 11.12
CA LEU A 249 -3.26 12.11 12.13
C LEU A 249 -2.69 13.34 11.45
N PHE A 250 -2.87 14.52 12.03
CA PHE A 250 -2.21 15.75 11.60
C PHE A 250 -1.03 16.05 12.53
N ARG A 251 0.19 15.78 12.06
CA ARG A 251 1.41 16.11 12.81
C ARG A 251 1.74 17.60 12.73
N THR A 252 1.43 18.20 11.57
CA THR A 252 1.39 19.64 11.36
C THR A 252 0.14 19.99 10.55
N LYS A 253 -0.04 21.26 10.16
CA LYS A 253 -1.12 21.67 9.26
C LYS A 253 -1.13 20.88 7.94
N TYR A 254 0.02 20.39 7.49
CA TYR A 254 0.19 19.78 6.16
C TYR A 254 0.74 18.35 6.19
N LEU A 255 1.46 17.95 7.24
CA LEU A 255 2.02 16.60 7.37
C LEU A 255 1.01 15.68 8.04
N LYS A 256 0.63 14.60 7.36
CA LYS A 256 -0.36 13.65 7.85
C LYS A 256 0.18 12.23 7.92
N GLY A 257 -0.51 11.36 8.64
CA GLY A 257 -0.28 9.92 8.63
C GLY A 257 -1.59 9.16 8.84
N PHE A 258 -1.64 7.90 8.44
CA PHE A 258 -2.83 7.08 8.64
C PHE A 258 -2.89 6.59 10.10
N LEU A 259 -4.01 6.78 10.77
CA LEU A 259 -4.25 6.14 12.08
C LEU A 259 -4.75 4.71 11.88
N PRO A 260 -4.62 3.83 12.90
CA PRO A 260 -5.26 2.53 12.87
C PRO A 260 -6.77 2.65 12.61
N ALA A 261 -7.30 1.71 11.85
CA ALA A 261 -8.71 1.62 11.55
C ALA A 261 -9.45 0.84 12.64
N ILE A 262 -10.71 1.21 12.85
CA ILE A 262 -11.65 0.48 13.70
C ILE A 262 -12.67 -0.24 12.82
N PRO A 263 -13.07 -1.49 13.14
CA PRO A 263 -14.16 -2.15 12.45
C PRO A 263 -15.48 -1.40 12.69
N ILE A 264 -16.34 -1.35 11.67
CA ILE A 264 -17.65 -0.70 11.69
C ILE A 264 -18.74 -1.75 11.50
N GLY A 265 -19.56 -1.93 12.53
CA GLY A 265 -20.58 -2.97 12.62
C GLY A 265 -20.28 -3.94 13.78
N ASP A 266 -21.34 -4.30 14.51
CA ASP A 266 -21.27 -5.20 15.67
C ASP A 266 -20.91 -6.64 15.28
N ASP A 267 -20.29 -7.33 16.24
CA ASP A 267 -20.55 -8.75 16.51
C ASP A 267 -22.06 -9.06 16.37
N ARG A 268 -22.49 -9.51 15.20
CA ARG A 268 -23.81 -10.11 14.98
C ARG A 268 -23.67 -11.49 14.40
#